data_AF-A0A6C0HVS6-F1
#
_entry.id   AF-A0A6C0HVS6-F1
#
_cell.length_a   1.000
_cell.length_b   1.000
_cell.length_c   1.000
_cell.angle_alpha   90.00
_cell.angle_beta   90.00
_cell.angle_gamma   90.00
#
_symmetry.space_group_name_H-M   'P 1'
#
loop_
_entity.id
_entity.type
_entity.pdbx_description
1 polymer ?
#
loop_
_entity_poly.entity_id
_entity_poly.type
_entity_poly.pdbx_seq_one_letter_code
_entity_poly.pdbx_strand_id
1 'polypeptide(L)'
;MKELVKINLYRALLYIIVIGALNWGLVGIFDFDLVKSFGNLFGYKAGDMISRFIYITVAMSALVLIVQRDIRLPFLGMTVVPQPMTNYKPTGELVSTVVKDLPPNVKVVYWAAQTSDKVVDNPTDAYGDYSNQGVTTTDLNGVATFEVRKPTSYKIPYYYNPFIGTLESHIHYRYWTSAGMASRIFTINI
;
A
#
# COMPACT_ATOMS: atom_id res chain seq x y z
N MET A 1 0.54 8.33 -14.36
CA MET A 1 -0.81 7.98 -14.88
C MET A 1 -1.41 6.75 -14.20
N LYS A 2 -0.74 5.58 -14.17
CA LYS A 2 -1.27 4.34 -13.56
C LYS A 2 -1.73 4.48 -12.09
N GLU A 3 -0.95 5.16 -11.26
CA GLU A 3 -1.30 5.35 -9.83
C GLU A 3 -2.49 6.31 -9.63
N LEU A 4 -2.61 7.36 -10.45
CA LEU A 4 -3.77 8.26 -10.40
C LEU A 4 -5.07 7.53 -10.76
N VAL A 5 -5.03 6.65 -11.76
CA VAL A 5 -6.18 5.82 -12.14
C VAL A 5 -6.61 4.91 -10.98
N LYS A 6 -5.65 4.26 -10.30
CA LYS A 6 -5.95 3.43 -9.11
C LYS A 6 -6.58 4.23 -7.99
N ILE A 7 -6.04 5.42 -7.68
CA ILE A 7 -6.61 6.29 -6.65
C ILE A 7 -8.05 6.67 -6.98
N ASN A 8 -8.31 7.08 -8.22
CA ASN A 8 -9.67 7.47 -8.63
C ASN A 8 -10.63 6.27 -8.58
N LEU A 9 -10.17 5.08 -8.97
CA LEU A 9 -10.94 3.85 -8.82
C LEU A 9 -11.28 3.57 -7.35
N TYR A 10 -10.30 3.63 -6.44
CA TYR A 10 -10.54 3.36 -5.02
C TYR A 10 -11.49 4.38 -4.38
N ARG A 11 -11.42 5.65 -4.80
CA ARG A 11 -12.39 6.68 -4.40
C ARG A 11 -13.80 6.36 -4.87
N ALA A 12 -13.96 5.94 -6.13
CA ALA A 12 -15.26 5.55 -6.66
C ALA A 12 -15.87 4.35 -5.91
N LEU A 13 -15.06 3.31 -5.66
CA LEU A 13 -15.47 2.15 -4.87
C LEU A 13 -15.84 2.53 -3.43
N LEU A 14 -15.08 3.44 -2.81
CA LEU A 14 -15.39 3.94 -1.48
C LEU A 14 -16.73 4.67 -1.45
N TYR A 15 -17.03 5.51 -2.45
CA TYR A 15 -18.33 6.17 -2.54
C TYR A 15 -19.49 5.18 -2.69
N ILE A 16 -19.32 4.14 -3.50
CA ILE A 16 -20.32 3.06 -3.63
C ILE A 16 -20.58 2.39 -2.28
N ILE A 17 -19.52 2.07 -1.52
CA ILE A 17 -19.65 1.46 -0.19
C ILE A 17 -20.34 2.40 0.79
N VAL A 18 -20.01 3.70 0.77
CA VAL A 18 -20.66 4.70 1.62
C VAL A 18 -22.16 4.79 1.31
N ILE A 19 -22.55 4.80 0.03
CA ILE A 19 -23.96 4.75 -0.37
C ILE A 19 -24.64 3.49 0.19
N GLY A 20 -24.00 2.33 0.07
CA GLY A 20 -24.51 1.07 0.64
C GLY A 20 -24.64 1.12 2.16
N ALA A 21 -23.65 1.65 2.86
CA ALA A 21 -23.68 1.80 4.32
C ALA A 21 -24.79 2.76 4.78
N LEU A 22 -24.99 3.86 4.06
CA LEU A 22 -26.11 4.78 4.30
C LEU A 22 -27.46 4.11 4.05
N ASN A 23 -27.60 3.30 2.98
CA ASN A 23 -28.82 2.51 2.75
C ASN A 23 -29.12 1.59 3.93
N TRP A 24 -28.13 0.85 4.43
CA TRP A 24 -28.31 -0.01 5.61
C TRP A 24 -28.61 0.79 6.89
N GLY A 25 -28.05 1.99 7.03
CA GLY A 25 -28.41 2.91 8.11
C GLY A 25 -29.88 3.33 8.05
N LEU A 26 -30.41 3.64 6.85
CA LEU A 26 -31.82 3.96 6.66
C LEU A 26 -32.74 2.78 6.96
N VAL A 27 -32.36 1.57 6.56
CA VAL A 27 -33.09 0.34 6.89
C VAL A 27 -33.09 0.13 8.41
N GLY A 28 -31.94 0.29 9.09
CA GLY A 28 -31.84 0.09 10.53
C GLY A 28 -32.57 1.13 11.38
N ILE A 29 -32.62 2.40 10.95
CA ILE A 29 -33.22 3.50 11.72
C ILE A 29 -34.70 3.71 11.38
N PHE A 30 -35.08 3.55 10.11
CA PHE A 30 -36.40 3.95 9.60
C PHE A 30 -37.15 2.81 8.90
N ASP A 31 -36.62 1.59 8.84
CA ASP A 31 -37.15 0.49 8.01
C ASP A 31 -37.32 0.89 6.53
N PHE A 32 -36.45 1.80 6.07
CA PHE A 32 -36.52 2.38 4.73
C PHE A 32 -35.33 1.96 3.88
N ASP A 33 -35.59 1.22 2.80
CA ASP A 33 -34.59 0.79 1.83
C ASP A 33 -34.57 1.71 0.61
N LEU A 34 -33.63 2.67 0.62
CA LEU A 34 -33.47 3.65 -0.46
C LEU A 34 -33.22 2.99 -1.82
N VAL A 35 -32.38 1.95 -1.87
CA VAL A 35 -32.05 1.25 -3.11
C VAL A 35 -33.29 0.56 -3.69
N LYS A 36 -34.08 -0.10 -2.84
CA LYS A 36 -35.34 -0.74 -3.25
C LYS A 36 -36.38 0.29 -3.68
N SER A 37 -36.52 1.39 -2.95
CA SER A 37 -37.42 2.49 -3.30
C SER A 37 -37.06 3.11 -4.65
N PHE A 38 -35.77 3.27 -4.94
CA PHE A 38 -35.29 3.70 -6.26
C PHE A 38 -35.62 2.67 -7.35
N GLY A 39 -35.36 1.38 -7.10
CA GLY A 39 -35.69 0.31 -8.05
C GLY A 39 -37.17 0.27 -8.41
N ASN A 40 -38.06 0.47 -7.43
CA ASN A 40 -39.52 0.45 -7.64
C ASN A 40 -40.01 1.48 -8.68
N LEU A 41 -39.26 2.55 -8.95
CA LEU A 41 -39.57 3.52 -10.01
C LEU A 41 -39.60 2.89 -11.42
N PHE A 42 -38.97 1.74 -11.60
CA PHE A 42 -38.87 1.02 -12.87
C PHE A 42 -39.86 -0.16 -12.97
N GLY A 43 -40.80 -0.27 -12.02
CA GLY A 43 -41.76 -1.38 -11.94
C GLY A 43 -41.20 -2.62 -11.23
N TYR A 44 -42.07 -3.55 -10.85
CA TYR A 44 -41.73 -4.64 -9.91
C TYR A 44 -40.56 -5.53 -10.38
N LYS A 45 -40.62 -6.08 -11.60
CA LYS A 45 -39.60 -7.02 -12.09
C LYS A 45 -38.25 -6.35 -12.40
N ALA A 46 -38.29 -5.22 -13.12
CA ALA A 46 -37.07 -4.49 -13.46
C ALA A 46 -36.45 -3.83 -12.22
N GLY A 47 -37.28 -3.33 -11.31
CA GLY A 47 -36.86 -2.72 -10.05
C GLY A 47 -36.13 -3.70 -9.12
N ASP A 48 -36.63 -4.94 -8.95
CA ASP A 48 -35.93 -5.97 -8.18
C ASP A 48 -34.56 -6.29 -8.80
N MET A 49 -34.50 -6.41 -10.13
CA MET A 49 -33.23 -6.65 -10.84
C MET A 49 -32.21 -5.52 -10.63
N ILE A 50 -32.65 -4.26 -10.76
CA ILE A 50 -31.81 -3.06 -10.54
C ILE A 50 -31.32 -3.01 -9.09
N SER A 51 -32.21 -3.24 -8.12
CA SER A 51 -31.86 -3.22 -6.70
C SER A 51 -30.80 -4.27 -6.37
N ARG A 52 -31.00 -5.51 -6.84
CA ARG A 52 -30.02 -6.60 -6.71
C ARG A 52 -28.68 -6.25 -7.33
N PHE A 53 -28.68 -5.66 -8.52
CA PHE A 53 -27.46 -5.23 -9.18
C PHE A 53 -26.69 -4.20 -8.34
N ILE A 54 -27.39 -3.23 -7.75
CA ILE A 54 -26.78 -2.23 -6.85
C ILE A 54 -26.21 -2.90 -5.60
N TYR A 55 -26.96 -3.78 -4.93
CA TYR A 55 -26.48 -4.50 -3.74
C TYR A 55 -25.22 -5.34 -4.04
N ILE A 56 -25.21 -6.05 -5.18
CA ILE A 56 -24.04 -6.83 -5.62
C ILE A 56 -22.86 -5.91 -5.91
N THR A 57 -23.09 -4.76 -6.54
CA THR A 57 -22.03 -3.78 -6.84
C THR A 57 -21.41 -3.22 -5.55
N VAL A 58 -22.22 -2.94 -4.53
CA VAL A 58 -21.76 -2.54 -3.20
C VAL A 58 -20.91 -3.63 -2.56
N ALA A 59 -21.40 -4.88 -2.56
CA ALA A 59 -20.67 -6.01 -1.99
C ALA A 59 -19.32 -6.27 -2.69
N MET A 60 -19.32 -6.26 -4.03
CA MET A 60 -18.10 -6.42 -4.83
C MET A 60 -17.11 -5.28 -4.60
N SER A 61 -17.59 -4.04 -4.44
CA SER A 61 -16.73 -2.89 -4.13
C SER A 61 -16.01 -3.08 -2.80
N ALA A 62 -16.71 -3.56 -1.77
CA ALA A 62 -16.11 -3.86 -0.47
C ALA A 62 -15.06 -4.97 -0.55
N LEU A 63 -15.35 -6.06 -1.29
CA LEU A 63 -14.41 -7.16 -1.50
C LEU A 63 -13.15 -6.71 -2.27
N VAL A 64 -13.29 -5.83 -3.26
CA VAL A 64 -12.14 -5.29 -3.99
C VAL A 64 -11.27 -4.43 -3.09
N LEU A 65 -11.84 -3.56 -2.23
CA LEU A 65 -11.07 -2.70 -1.35
C LEU A 65 -10.39 -3.44 -0.21
N ILE A 66 -11.06 -4.42 0.42
CA ILE A 66 -10.51 -5.12 1.60
C ILE A 66 -9.24 -5.92 1.26
N VAL A 67 -9.12 -6.42 0.03
CA VAL A 67 -7.90 -7.12 -0.40
C VAL A 67 -6.75 -6.17 -0.73
N GLN A 68 -7.01 -4.88 -0.96
CA GLN A 68 -5.96 -3.91 -1.29
C GLN A 68 -5.03 -3.67 -0.11
N ARG A 69 -3.75 -3.99 -0.33
CA ARG A 69 -2.66 -3.82 0.65
C ARG A 69 -2.60 -2.40 1.20
N ASP A 70 -2.58 -1.41 0.32
CA ASP A 70 -2.37 0.00 0.71
C ASP A 70 -3.59 0.61 1.42
N ILE A 71 -4.76 -0.05 1.37
CA ILE A 71 -5.95 0.35 2.13
C ILE A 71 -5.89 -0.22 3.53
N ARG A 72 -5.51 -1.49 3.67
CA ARG A 72 -5.30 -2.12 4.99
C ARG A 72 -4.09 -1.56 5.73
N LEU A 73 -3.06 -1.16 4.98
CA LEU A 73 -1.79 -0.65 5.49
C LEU A 73 -1.52 0.72 4.84
N PRO A 74 -2.20 1.80 5.27
CA PRO A 74 -2.13 3.11 4.63
C PRO A 74 -0.71 3.69 4.57
N PHE A 75 0.12 3.35 5.56
CA PHE A 75 1.53 3.76 5.59
C PHE A 75 2.37 3.18 4.44
N LEU A 76 1.89 2.13 3.73
CA LEU A 76 2.54 1.55 2.54
C LEU A 76 2.18 2.26 1.23
N GLY A 77 1.13 3.08 1.21
CA GLY A 77 0.71 3.88 0.05
C GLY A 77 1.60 5.09 -0.24
N MET A 78 1.16 5.97 -1.14
CA MET A 78 1.83 7.25 -1.37
C MET A 78 1.63 8.18 -0.16
N THR A 79 2.66 8.95 0.18
CA THR A 79 2.63 9.85 1.33
C THR A 79 3.37 11.15 1.05
N VAL A 80 2.99 12.25 1.70
CA VAL A 80 3.67 13.54 1.59
C VAL A 80 4.99 13.45 2.33
N VAL A 81 6.11 13.74 1.64
CA VAL A 81 7.44 13.87 2.23
C VAL A 81 8.08 15.12 1.61
N PRO A 82 7.87 16.30 2.23
CA PRO A 82 7.98 17.59 1.56
C PRO A 82 9.42 17.95 1.15
N GLN A 83 10.42 17.42 1.84
CA GLN A 83 11.82 17.64 1.50
C GLN A 83 12.52 16.29 1.27
N PRO A 84 13.19 16.11 0.12
CA PRO A 84 14.05 14.97 -0.05
C PRO A 84 15.22 15.01 0.92
N MET A 85 15.57 13.85 1.46
CA MET A 85 16.72 13.71 2.34
C MET A 85 18.03 13.88 1.56
N THR A 86 19.07 14.32 2.25
CA THR A 86 20.44 14.33 1.71
C THR A 86 20.91 12.91 1.47
N ASN A 87 21.85 12.73 0.53
CA ASN A 87 22.45 11.42 0.32
C ASN A 87 23.07 10.93 1.63
N TYR A 88 22.80 9.67 1.94
CA TYR A 88 23.22 9.01 3.16
C TYR A 88 23.42 7.53 2.87
N LYS A 89 24.41 6.92 3.52
CA LYS A 89 24.62 5.47 3.47
C LYS A 89 24.98 4.95 4.86
N PRO A 90 24.61 3.72 5.18
CA PRO A 90 24.96 3.14 6.47
C PRO A 90 26.47 2.87 6.54
N THR A 91 27.00 2.77 7.76
CA THR A 91 28.38 2.36 8.01
C THR A 91 28.50 0.84 8.14
N GLY A 92 29.70 0.30 7.91
CA GLY A 92 30.02 -1.13 8.07
C GLY A 92 30.25 -1.85 6.73
N GLU A 93 30.15 -3.18 6.77
CA GLU A 93 30.24 -4.03 5.58
C GLU A 93 28.90 -4.01 4.81
N LEU A 94 28.94 -3.54 3.56
CA LEU A 94 27.75 -3.29 2.76
C LEU A 94 27.64 -4.26 1.59
N VAL A 95 26.41 -4.68 1.30
CA VAL A 95 26.01 -5.34 0.07
C VAL A 95 25.32 -4.34 -0.84
N SER A 96 25.64 -4.40 -2.14
CA SER A 96 25.08 -3.53 -3.17
C SER A 96 23.99 -4.24 -3.96
N THR A 97 22.85 -3.58 -4.14
CA THR A 97 21.75 -4.06 -4.99
C THR A 97 21.39 -3.00 -6.03
N VAL A 98 21.37 -3.38 -7.31
CA VAL A 98 21.01 -2.46 -8.41
C VAL A 98 19.52 -2.54 -8.67
N VAL A 99 18.84 -1.40 -8.61
CA VAL A 99 17.43 -1.25 -8.94
C VAL A 99 17.28 -0.41 -10.21
N LYS A 100 16.45 -0.88 -11.12
CA LYS A 100 16.21 -0.28 -12.44
C LYS A 100 14.75 0.15 -12.58
N ASP A 101 14.42 0.75 -13.71
CA ASP A 101 13.05 1.14 -14.10
C ASP A 101 12.41 2.17 -13.14
N LEU A 102 13.25 2.98 -12.49
CA LEU A 102 12.82 4.13 -11.69
C LEU A 102 12.75 5.37 -12.58
N PRO A 103 12.02 6.42 -12.19
CA PRO A 103 12.15 7.72 -12.84
C PRO A 103 13.61 8.22 -12.78
N PRO A 104 14.14 8.87 -13.82
CA PRO A 104 15.49 9.41 -13.79
C PRO A 104 15.59 10.64 -12.88
N ASN A 105 16.76 10.86 -12.27
CA ASN A 105 17.07 12.01 -11.42
C ASN A 105 16.12 12.22 -10.21
N VAL A 106 15.60 11.14 -9.62
CA VAL A 106 14.78 11.22 -8.40
C VAL A 106 15.53 10.70 -7.19
N LYS A 107 15.22 11.27 -6.03
CA LYS A 107 15.70 10.76 -4.74
C LYS A 107 15.01 9.45 -4.42
N VAL A 108 15.75 8.54 -3.81
CA VAL A 108 15.28 7.24 -3.34
C VAL A 108 15.74 7.04 -1.91
N VAL A 109 14.81 6.77 -1.02
CA VAL A 109 15.10 6.29 0.34
C VAL A 109 14.90 4.78 0.36
N TYR A 110 15.83 4.07 0.95
CA TYR A 110 15.78 2.62 1.09
C TYR A 110 16.25 2.20 2.48
N TRP A 111 15.72 1.10 2.98
CA TRP A 111 16.06 0.56 4.30
C TRP A 111 15.84 -0.94 4.33
N ALA A 112 16.55 -1.61 5.23
CA ALA A 112 16.47 -3.04 5.43
C ALA A 112 16.61 -3.39 6.92
N ALA A 113 16.30 -4.64 7.28
CA ALA A 113 16.52 -5.12 8.63
C ALA A 113 18.01 -5.09 9.00
N GLN A 114 18.33 -5.03 10.29
CA GLN A 114 19.69 -5.16 10.80
C GLN A 114 20.27 -6.55 10.49
N THR A 115 21.60 -6.65 10.57
CA THR A 115 22.29 -7.93 10.41
C THR A 115 22.12 -8.78 11.66
N SER A 116 21.75 -10.05 11.46
CA SER A 116 21.61 -11.05 12.51
C SER A 116 21.77 -12.44 11.90
N ASP A 117 22.43 -13.35 12.63
CA ASP A 117 22.59 -14.76 12.25
C ASP A 117 21.32 -15.60 12.50
N LYS A 118 20.31 -15.03 13.15
CA LYS A 118 19.04 -15.68 13.48
C LYS A 118 17.87 -14.93 12.88
N VAL A 119 16.83 -15.68 12.50
CA VAL A 119 15.53 -15.12 12.13
C VAL A 119 14.97 -14.36 13.33
N VAL A 120 14.66 -13.08 13.15
CA VAL A 120 14.15 -12.21 14.21
C VAL A 120 12.63 -12.42 14.37
N ASP A 121 12.12 -12.34 15.59
CA ASP A 121 10.71 -12.72 15.86
C ASP A 121 9.68 -11.65 15.49
N ASN A 122 10.09 -10.39 15.28
CA ASN A 122 9.18 -9.32 14.87
C ASN A 122 9.90 -8.21 14.10
N PRO A 123 9.15 -7.37 13.35
CA PRO A 123 9.74 -6.30 12.56
C PRO A 123 10.43 -5.22 13.41
N THR A 124 9.90 -4.88 14.59
CA THR A 124 10.46 -3.81 15.44
C THR A 124 11.90 -4.13 15.83
N ASP A 125 12.15 -5.35 16.28
CA ASP A 125 13.49 -5.81 16.64
C ASP A 125 14.36 -6.00 15.40
N ALA A 126 13.78 -6.43 14.28
CA ALA A 126 14.50 -6.61 13.03
C ALA A 126 15.06 -5.29 12.48
N TYR A 127 14.30 -4.19 12.56
CA TYR A 127 14.75 -2.87 12.10
C TYR A 127 15.56 -2.11 13.15
N GLY A 128 15.28 -2.33 14.44
CA GLY A 128 15.99 -1.68 15.54
C GLY A 128 15.95 -0.15 15.45
N ASP A 129 17.13 0.47 15.36
CA ASP A 129 17.32 1.92 15.29
C ASP A 129 17.18 2.51 13.86
N TYR A 130 16.80 1.68 12.88
CA TYR A 130 16.74 2.06 11.46
C TYR A 130 18.08 2.54 10.88
N SER A 131 19.21 2.22 11.50
CA SER A 131 20.53 2.63 10.99
C SER A 131 20.93 1.89 9.71
N ASN A 132 20.27 0.78 9.34
CA ASN A 132 20.48 0.09 8.07
C ASN A 132 19.60 0.69 6.95
N GLN A 133 19.86 1.95 6.64
CA GLN A 133 19.11 2.71 5.64
C GLN A 133 20.06 3.61 4.83
N GLY A 134 19.58 4.05 3.67
CA GLY A 134 20.30 4.97 2.80
C GLY A 134 19.37 5.83 1.97
N VAL A 135 19.97 6.88 1.41
CA VAL A 135 19.33 7.81 0.47
C VAL A 135 20.27 8.01 -0.70
N THR A 136 19.76 7.76 -1.90
CA THR A 136 20.52 7.94 -3.15
C THR A 136 19.68 8.68 -4.19
N THR A 137 20.26 8.94 -5.35
CA THR A 137 19.60 9.56 -6.50
C THR A 137 19.72 8.64 -7.71
N THR A 138 18.64 8.43 -8.44
CA THR A 138 18.70 7.67 -9.69
C THR A 138 19.50 8.42 -10.74
N ASP A 139 20.20 7.68 -11.59
CA ASP A 139 20.91 8.24 -12.74
C ASP A 139 19.94 8.67 -13.86
N LEU A 140 20.50 9.11 -14.99
CA LEU A 140 19.75 9.52 -16.19
C LEU A 140 18.96 8.37 -16.82
N ASN A 141 19.28 7.12 -16.51
CA ASN A 141 18.62 5.91 -17.01
C ASN A 141 17.60 5.34 -16.02
N GLY A 142 17.38 6.01 -14.87
CA GLY A 142 16.47 5.50 -13.86
C GLY A 142 17.04 4.34 -13.04
N VAL A 143 18.36 4.27 -12.91
CA VAL A 143 19.07 3.24 -12.16
C VAL A 143 19.58 3.81 -10.85
N ALA A 144 19.43 3.05 -9.76
CA ALA A 144 19.99 3.37 -8.45
C ALA A 144 20.67 2.14 -7.84
N THR A 145 21.78 2.36 -7.13
CA THR A 145 22.45 1.35 -6.31
C THR A 145 22.08 1.57 -4.85
N PHE A 146 21.56 0.53 -4.22
CA PHE A 146 21.25 0.52 -2.79
C PHE A 146 22.38 -0.19 -2.05
N GLU A 147 22.91 0.44 -1.02
CA GLU A 147 23.98 -0.11 -0.20
C GLU A 147 23.48 -0.28 1.24
N VAL A 148 23.30 -1.52 1.68
CA VAL A 148 22.83 -1.85 3.03
C VAL A 148 23.77 -2.89 3.64
N ARG A 149 23.82 -2.99 4.97
CA ARG A 149 24.38 -4.19 5.62
C ARG A 149 23.50 -5.39 5.28
N LYS A 150 24.08 -6.60 5.24
CA LYS A 150 23.35 -7.85 4.95
C LYS A 150 22.12 -7.98 5.88
N PRO A 151 20.88 -7.88 5.36
CA PRO A 151 19.71 -7.90 6.21
C PRO A 151 19.34 -9.32 6.63
N THR A 152 18.75 -9.43 7.82
CA THR A 152 18.18 -10.68 8.32
C THR A 152 16.72 -10.87 7.90
N SER A 153 16.24 -12.10 7.95
CA SER A 153 14.82 -12.43 7.82
C SER A 153 14.10 -12.26 9.16
N TYR A 154 12.79 -12.01 9.12
CA TYR A 154 12.01 -11.84 10.35
C TYR A 154 10.58 -12.34 10.21
N LYS A 155 9.98 -12.71 11.34
CA LYS A 155 8.59 -13.17 11.40
C LYS A 155 7.61 -11.99 11.34
N ILE A 156 6.50 -12.18 10.64
CA ILE A 156 5.37 -11.25 10.71
C ILE A 156 4.37 -11.78 11.74
N PRO A 157 4.01 -11.00 12.77
CA PRO A 157 2.94 -11.39 13.68
C PRO A 157 1.62 -11.61 12.94
N TYR A 158 0.89 -12.66 13.32
CA TYR A 158 -0.37 -13.08 12.68
C TYR A 158 -1.40 -11.95 12.52
N TYR A 159 -1.48 -11.05 13.51
CA TYR A 159 -2.37 -9.89 13.47
C TYR A 159 -2.09 -8.94 12.29
N TYR A 160 -0.83 -8.79 11.87
CA TYR A 160 -0.47 -7.94 10.73
C TYR A 160 -0.69 -8.65 9.39
N ASN A 161 -0.40 -9.96 9.33
CA ASN A 161 -0.65 -10.75 8.12
C ASN A 161 -0.88 -12.23 8.49
N PRO A 162 -2.11 -12.75 8.33
CA PRO A 162 -2.41 -14.14 8.69
C PRO A 162 -1.87 -15.16 7.68
N PHE A 163 -1.36 -14.73 6.54
CA PHE A 163 -0.93 -15.60 5.43
C PHE A 163 0.60 -15.71 5.29
N ILE A 164 1.37 -14.83 5.94
CA ILE A 164 2.83 -14.80 5.83
C ILE A 164 3.41 -14.91 7.24
N GLY A 165 4.16 -15.99 7.49
CA GLY A 165 4.81 -16.23 8.78
C GLY A 165 6.20 -15.60 8.90
N THR A 166 7.00 -15.69 7.83
CA THR A 166 8.38 -15.17 7.78
C THR A 166 8.59 -14.40 6.49
N LEU A 167 9.24 -13.24 6.58
CA LEU A 167 9.75 -12.50 5.44
C LEU A 167 11.24 -12.80 5.27
N GLU A 168 11.59 -13.25 4.07
CA GLU A 168 12.99 -13.42 3.63
C GLU A 168 13.73 -12.09 3.61
N SER A 169 15.06 -12.13 3.49
CA SER A 169 15.89 -10.91 3.42
C SER A 169 15.46 -10.01 2.27
N HIS A 170 15.25 -8.71 2.55
CA HIS A 170 14.75 -7.75 1.58
C HIS A 170 15.16 -6.31 1.89
N ILE A 171 15.07 -5.45 0.88
CA ILE A 171 15.16 -3.98 1.00
C ILE A 171 13.79 -3.40 0.67
N HIS A 172 13.31 -2.51 1.53
CA HIS A 172 12.21 -1.61 1.22
C HIS A 172 12.73 -0.31 0.64
N TYR A 173 12.00 0.26 -0.31
CA TYR A 173 12.34 1.59 -0.83
C TYR A 173 11.12 2.38 -1.28
N ARG A 174 11.31 3.70 -1.34
CA ARG A 174 10.41 4.67 -1.95
C ARG A 174 11.23 5.71 -2.69
N TYR A 175 10.65 6.30 -3.72
CA TYR A 175 11.25 7.44 -4.41
C TYR A 175 10.35 8.67 -4.35
N TRP A 176 10.97 9.83 -4.39
CA TRP A 176 10.26 11.10 -4.49
C TRP A 176 9.72 11.30 -5.90
N THR A 177 8.50 11.79 -5.96
CA THR A 177 7.86 12.26 -7.18
C THR A 177 7.94 13.79 -7.23
N SER A 178 7.65 14.40 -8.38
CA SER A 178 7.77 15.84 -8.62
C SER A 178 6.88 16.75 -7.74
N ALA A 179 5.98 16.20 -6.94
CA ALA A 179 4.98 16.96 -6.17
C ALA A 179 5.22 16.95 -4.65
N GLY A 180 6.44 16.71 -4.18
CA GLY A 180 6.72 16.57 -2.73
C GLY A 180 6.08 15.32 -2.10
N MET A 181 5.71 14.36 -2.95
CA MET A 181 5.10 13.08 -2.57
C MET A 181 6.13 11.97 -2.74
N ALA A 182 6.24 11.08 -1.75
CA ALA A 182 6.94 9.81 -1.90
C ALA A 182 5.98 8.74 -2.47
N SER A 183 6.53 7.85 -3.30
CA SER A 183 5.82 6.70 -3.86
C SER A 183 5.28 5.76 -2.78
N ARG A 184 4.49 4.75 -3.16
CA ARG A 184 4.26 3.57 -2.32
C ARG A 184 5.57 2.87 -1.96
N ILE A 185 5.58 2.08 -0.88
CA ILE A 185 6.68 1.18 -0.55
C ILE A 185 6.73 0.05 -1.58
N PHE A 186 7.92 -0.14 -2.12
CA PHE A 186 8.34 -1.28 -2.92
C PHE A 186 9.32 -2.14 -2.13
N THR A 187 9.42 -3.41 -2.51
CA THR A 187 10.30 -4.38 -1.86
C THR A 187 11.09 -5.13 -2.92
N ILE A 188 12.38 -5.34 -2.68
CA ILE A 188 13.24 -6.26 -3.44
C ILE A 188 13.83 -7.27 -2.49
N ASN A 189 13.85 -8.54 -2.89
CA ASN A 189 14.51 -9.58 -2.12
C ASN A 189 16.02 -9.56 -2.42
N ILE A 190 16.84 -9.95 -1.44
CA ILE A 190 18.30 -10.03 -1.55
C ILE A 190 18.76 -11.46 -1.29
#